data_AF-A0A534AW32-F1
#
_entry.id   AF-A0A534AW32-F1
#
_cell.length_a   1.000
_cell.length_b   1.000
_cell.length_c   1.000
_cell.angle_alpha   90.00
_cell.angle_beta   90.00
_cell.angle_gamma   90.00
#
_symmetry.space_group_name_H-M   'P 1'
#
loop_
_entity.id
_entity.type
_entity.pdbx_description
1 polymer ?
#
loop_
_entity_poly.entity_id
_entity_poly.type
_entity_poly.pdbx_seq_one_letter_code
_entity_poly.pdbx_strand_id
1 'polypeptide(L)'
;LFILFGVSFIDTANWHPFVPPNAGQFGAFGWSGIMAASGVIFFAYIGFDAISTAAQESKNPQRDMPIGILASLVICTVLYVIVSAVLTGMVSYKELNVAAPVALALDKYPGLHWLGIPVKLGAVAGMTSVMLVMTIAQARIFFAMARDGLLPSWFGRVHPRFRTPSTGTVVTGVFAALIGGVFPVGILGHLVSIGTLAAFVTVCLGVLVLRVTRPELPRPFRAPAPWFTCIAGALVCGAMMLSLGADTWWRLVVWTAVGVLIYAFYGYHHSCLRSAANGAAPSARPA
;
A
#
# COMPACT_ATOMS: atom_id res chain seq x y z
N LEU A 1 12.90 -19.55 5.30
CA LEU A 1 14.02 -19.63 6.28
C LEU A 1 13.51 -19.39 7.70
N PHE A 2 13.14 -18.16 8.06
CA PHE A 2 12.64 -17.83 9.40
C PHE A 2 11.51 -18.77 9.88
N ILE A 3 10.47 -18.98 9.05
CA ILE A 3 9.36 -19.88 9.39
C ILE A 3 9.86 -21.31 9.67
N LEU A 4 10.62 -21.90 8.73
CA LEU A 4 11.02 -23.31 8.80
C LEU A 4 11.81 -23.65 10.06
N PHE A 5 12.75 -22.79 10.45
CA PHE A 5 13.60 -23.02 11.60
C PHE A 5 13.01 -22.44 12.90
N GLY A 6 12.22 -21.37 12.81
CA GLY A 6 11.60 -20.72 13.96
C GLY A 6 10.47 -21.54 14.60
N VAL A 7 9.77 -22.36 13.82
CA VAL A 7 8.68 -23.23 14.34
C VAL A 7 9.17 -24.16 15.45
N SER A 8 10.42 -24.64 15.39
CA SER A 8 11.00 -25.52 16.41
C SER A 8 11.28 -24.84 17.76
N PHE A 9 11.23 -23.51 17.82
CA PHE A 9 11.53 -22.71 19.01
C PHE A 9 10.29 -21.97 19.55
N ILE A 10 9.09 -22.39 19.14
CA ILE A 10 7.83 -21.84 19.65
C ILE A 10 7.62 -22.30 21.09
N ASP A 11 7.45 -21.35 21.99
CA ASP A 11 6.95 -21.57 23.34
C ASP A 11 5.48 -21.09 23.41
N THR A 12 4.56 -22.04 23.63
CA THR A 12 3.12 -21.76 23.70
C THR A 12 2.75 -20.88 24.89
N ALA A 13 3.61 -20.77 25.91
CA ALA A 13 3.41 -19.84 27.02
C ALA A 13 3.35 -18.38 26.55
N ASN A 14 4.04 -18.04 25.45
CA ASN A 14 4.01 -16.68 24.88
C ASN A 14 2.65 -16.31 24.29
N TRP A 15 1.80 -17.29 23.97
CA TRP A 15 0.43 -17.07 23.49
C TRP A 15 -0.59 -16.91 24.62
N HIS A 16 -0.17 -16.94 25.89
CA HIS A 16 -1.05 -16.71 27.02
C HIS A 16 -0.72 -15.39 27.72
N PRO A 17 -1.65 -14.41 27.77
CA PRO A 17 -2.97 -14.37 27.13
C PRO A 17 -2.90 -14.08 25.61
N PHE A 18 -3.69 -14.78 24.79
CA PHE A 18 -3.67 -14.65 23.32
C PHE A 18 -4.15 -13.27 22.88
N VAL A 19 -5.21 -12.80 23.54
CA VAL A 19 -5.64 -11.41 23.48
C VAL A 19 -5.43 -10.81 24.87
N PRO A 20 -4.38 -10.01 25.08
CA PRO A 20 -4.18 -9.32 26.34
C PRO A 20 -5.39 -8.42 26.65
N PRO A 21 -5.76 -8.28 27.94
CA PRO A 21 -6.85 -7.40 28.33
C PRO A 21 -6.56 -5.96 27.89
N ASN A 22 -7.62 -5.24 27.53
CA ASN A 22 -7.49 -3.85 27.11
C ASN A 22 -6.86 -3.01 28.24
N ALA A 23 -5.84 -2.22 27.92
CA ALA A 23 -5.11 -1.38 28.88
C ALA A 23 -5.89 -0.11 29.29
N GLY A 24 -7.20 -0.04 29.03
CA GLY A 24 -8.08 1.08 29.39
C GLY A 24 -8.11 2.21 28.37
N GLN A 25 -7.45 2.06 27.21
CA GLN A 25 -7.44 3.04 26.12
C GLN A 25 -7.83 2.36 24.80
N PHE A 26 -8.60 3.07 23.96
CA PHE A 26 -8.98 2.55 22.65
C PHE A 26 -7.72 2.32 21.80
N GLY A 27 -7.56 1.10 21.27
CA GLY A 27 -6.40 0.71 20.49
C GLY A 27 -5.25 0.09 21.30
N ALA A 28 -5.34 0.04 22.64
CA ALA A 28 -4.34 -0.58 23.50
C ALA A 28 -4.78 -1.98 23.95
N PHE A 29 -4.44 -3.01 23.16
CA PHE A 29 -4.82 -4.41 23.38
C PHE A 29 -6.35 -4.66 23.39
N GLY A 30 -6.77 -5.91 23.63
CA GLY A 30 -8.17 -6.34 23.47
C GLY A 30 -8.66 -6.29 22.01
N TRP A 31 -9.98 -6.43 21.82
CA TRP A 31 -10.62 -6.31 20.50
C TRP A 31 -10.40 -4.95 19.85
N SER A 32 -10.34 -3.88 20.64
CA SER A 32 -10.04 -2.54 20.13
C SER A 32 -8.61 -2.44 19.59
N GLY A 33 -7.64 -3.08 20.25
CA GLY A 33 -6.25 -3.16 19.80
C GLY A 33 -6.11 -3.98 18.52
N ILE A 34 -6.86 -5.08 18.37
CA ILE A 34 -6.86 -5.87 17.12
C ILE A 34 -7.36 -5.01 15.95
N MET A 35 -8.44 -4.25 16.14
CA MET A 35 -8.97 -3.36 15.10
C MET A 35 -8.01 -2.23 14.74
N ALA A 36 -7.38 -1.59 15.72
CA ALA A 36 -6.38 -0.55 15.48
C ALA A 36 -5.13 -1.11 14.80
N ALA A 37 -4.59 -2.22 15.30
CA ALA A 37 -3.42 -2.89 14.73
C ALA A 37 -3.68 -3.38 13.30
N SER A 38 -4.89 -3.87 13.00
CA SER A 38 -5.27 -4.25 11.64
C SER A 38 -5.16 -3.06 10.69
N GLY A 39 -5.64 -1.87 11.10
CA GLY A 39 -5.52 -0.63 10.33
C GLY A 39 -4.08 -0.20 10.08
N VAL A 40 -3.18 -0.41 11.05
CA VAL A 40 -1.75 -0.12 10.90
C VAL A 40 -1.05 -1.14 10.00
N ILE A 41 -1.23 -2.44 10.29
CA ILE A 41 -0.59 -3.55 9.58
C ILE A 41 -1.08 -3.66 8.13
N PHE A 42 -2.22 -3.06 7.80
CA PHE A 42 -2.69 -2.91 6.42
C PHE A 42 -1.60 -2.40 5.47
N PHE A 43 -0.70 -1.53 5.96
CA PHE A 43 0.48 -1.08 5.24
C PHE A 43 1.30 -2.22 4.62
N ALA A 44 1.44 -3.36 5.32
CA ALA A 44 2.20 -4.51 4.85
C ALA A 44 1.57 -5.22 3.65
N TYR A 45 0.27 -5.00 3.38
CA TYR A 45 -0.44 -5.57 2.24
C TYR A 45 -0.36 -4.68 0.98
N ILE A 46 0.21 -3.49 1.08
CA ILE A 46 0.30 -2.55 -0.05
C ILE A 46 1.36 -3.07 -1.05
N GLY A 47 1.05 -2.99 -2.35
CA GLY A 47 1.96 -3.37 -3.43
C GLY A 47 1.37 -4.33 -4.46
N PHE A 48 0.26 -5.02 -4.16
CA PHE A 48 -0.42 -5.83 -5.18
C PHE A 48 -0.95 -4.98 -6.34
N ASP A 49 -1.28 -3.72 -6.08
CA ASP A 49 -1.71 -2.73 -7.06
C ASP A 49 -0.58 -2.27 -7.98
N ALA A 50 0.69 -2.42 -7.57
CA ALA A 50 1.83 -2.16 -8.44
C ALA A 50 1.85 -3.10 -9.66
N ILE A 51 1.28 -4.32 -9.55
CA ILE A 51 1.11 -5.25 -10.68
C ILE A 51 0.31 -4.57 -11.79
N SER A 52 -0.72 -3.77 -11.45
CA SER A 52 -1.53 -2.99 -12.39
C SER A 52 -0.71 -2.08 -13.31
N THR A 53 0.41 -1.57 -12.82
CA THR A 53 1.29 -0.68 -13.58
C THR A 53 2.06 -1.40 -14.70
N ALA A 54 2.22 -2.72 -14.59
CA ALA A 54 2.85 -3.58 -15.59
C ALA A 54 1.84 -4.22 -16.55
N ALA A 55 0.57 -3.78 -16.53
CA ALA A 55 -0.48 -4.31 -17.41
C ALA A 55 -0.11 -4.17 -18.90
N GLN A 56 0.58 -3.10 -19.28
CA GLN A 56 1.02 -2.86 -20.66
C GLN A 56 2.14 -3.78 -21.13
N GLU A 57 2.84 -4.43 -20.20
CA GLU A 57 3.94 -5.36 -20.45
C GLU A 57 3.48 -6.82 -20.40
N SER A 58 2.19 -7.06 -20.08
CA SER A 58 1.60 -8.40 -19.96
C SER A 58 1.06 -8.89 -21.30
N LYS A 59 1.29 -10.18 -21.63
CA LYS A 59 0.79 -10.79 -22.88
C LYS A 59 -0.73 -10.91 -22.91
N ASN A 60 -1.35 -11.33 -21.80
CA ASN A 60 -2.80 -11.44 -21.67
C ASN A 60 -3.26 -10.72 -20.39
N PRO A 61 -3.30 -9.37 -20.39
CA PRO A 61 -3.59 -8.60 -19.19
C PRO A 61 -4.99 -8.90 -18.61
N GLN A 62 -5.94 -9.33 -19.44
CA GLN A 62 -7.29 -9.67 -18.98
C GLN A 62 -7.31 -10.85 -17.99
N ARG A 63 -6.38 -11.80 -18.14
CA ARG A 63 -6.30 -13.01 -17.31
C ARG A 63 -5.12 -12.97 -16.34
N ASP A 64 -3.97 -12.50 -16.78
CA ASP A 64 -2.73 -12.55 -16.03
C ASP A 64 -2.79 -11.59 -14.82
N MET A 65 -3.40 -10.42 -15.00
CA MET A 65 -3.47 -9.38 -13.95
C MET A 65 -4.33 -9.79 -12.75
N PRO A 66 -5.59 -10.25 -12.92
CA PRO A 66 -6.38 -10.71 -11.78
C PRO A 66 -5.73 -11.89 -11.04
N ILE A 67 -5.14 -12.84 -11.78
CA ILE A 67 -4.46 -13.99 -11.17
C ILE A 67 -3.23 -13.52 -10.38
N GLY A 68 -2.41 -12.64 -10.94
CA GLY A 68 -1.24 -12.09 -10.26
C GLY A 68 -1.60 -11.36 -8.97
N ILE A 69 -2.63 -10.50 -9.01
CA ILE A 69 -3.10 -9.75 -7.83
C ILE A 69 -3.64 -10.69 -6.75
N LEU A 70 -4.55 -11.60 -7.10
CA LEU A 70 -5.17 -12.49 -6.12
C LEU A 70 -4.20 -13.53 -5.55
N ALA A 71 -3.38 -14.15 -6.41
CA ALA A 71 -2.42 -15.16 -5.98
C ALA A 71 -1.34 -14.56 -5.06
N SER A 72 -0.78 -13.39 -5.43
CA SER A 72 0.19 -12.71 -4.57
C SER A 72 -0.41 -12.34 -3.21
N LEU A 73 -1.63 -11.79 -3.18
CA LEU A 73 -2.30 -11.41 -1.94
C LEU A 73 -2.55 -12.62 -1.04
N VAL A 74 -3.07 -13.74 -1.58
CA VAL A 74 -3.31 -14.97 -0.81
C VAL A 74 -2.01 -15.55 -0.26
N ILE A 75 -0.96 -15.65 -1.09
CA ILE A 75 0.34 -16.18 -0.66
C ILE A 75 0.94 -15.30 0.45
N CYS A 76 0.94 -13.97 0.27
CA CYS A 76 1.43 -13.04 1.28
C CYS A 76 0.61 -13.11 2.58
N THR A 77 -0.71 -13.24 2.50
CA THR A 77 -1.58 -13.37 3.68
C THR A 77 -1.20 -14.60 4.50
N VAL A 78 -1.08 -15.76 3.85
CA VAL A 78 -0.70 -17.01 4.52
C VAL A 78 0.69 -16.87 5.17
N LEU A 79 1.65 -16.31 4.44
CA LEU A 79 2.99 -16.08 4.99
C LEU A 79 2.98 -15.12 6.18
N TYR A 80 2.22 -14.03 6.13
CA TYR A 80 2.13 -13.07 7.24
C TYR A 80 1.49 -13.68 8.49
N VAL A 81 0.45 -14.49 8.34
CA VAL A 81 -0.17 -15.21 9.46
C VAL A 81 0.83 -16.16 10.10
N ILE A 82 1.54 -16.95 9.29
CA ILE A 82 2.53 -17.91 9.80
C ILE A 82 3.71 -17.20 10.46
N VAL A 83 4.26 -16.15 9.84
CA VAL A 83 5.36 -15.37 10.43
C VAL A 83 4.93 -14.74 11.75
N SER A 84 3.72 -14.20 11.84
CA SER A 84 3.20 -13.60 13.08
C SER A 84 3.04 -14.65 14.18
N ALA A 85 2.52 -15.83 13.86
CA ALA A 85 2.38 -16.93 14.80
C ALA A 85 3.75 -17.43 15.32
N VAL A 86 4.72 -17.62 14.42
CA VAL A 86 6.08 -18.05 14.77
C VAL A 86 6.78 -16.98 15.61
N LEU A 87 6.72 -15.72 15.20
CA LEU A 87 7.40 -14.61 15.88
C LEU A 87 6.89 -14.40 17.30
N THR A 88 5.56 -14.38 17.47
CA THR A 88 4.93 -14.24 18.80
C THR A 88 5.06 -15.51 19.65
N GLY A 89 5.25 -16.67 19.04
CA GLY A 89 5.55 -17.92 19.74
C GLY A 89 6.98 -17.99 20.24
N MET A 90 7.95 -17.44 19.50
CA MET A 90 9.36 -17.41 19.90
C MET A 90 9.68 -16.31 20.92
N VAL A 91 9.02 -15.15 20.82
CA VAL A 91 9.32 -14.00 21.69
C VAL A 91 8.02 -13.39 22.18
N SER A 92 7.97 -13.08 23.49
CA SER A 92 6.84 -12.40 24.10
C SER A 92 6.53 -11.08 23.39
N TYR A 93 5.25 -10.81 23.13
CA TYR A 93 4.78 -9.60 22.45
C TYR A 93 5.26 -8.29 23.11
N LYS A 94 5.60 -8.34 24.40
CA LYS A 94 6.11 -7.19 25.18
C LYS A 94 7.51 -6.73 24.74
N GLU A 95 8.30 -7.63 24.17
CA GLU A 95 9.68 -7.37 23.73
C GLU A 95 9.77 -7.08 22.23
N LEU A 96 8.68 -7.26 21.47
CA LEU A 96 8.67 -7.12 20.02
C LEU A 96 8.61 -5.67 19.52
N ASN A 97 8.50 -4.67 20.40
CA ASN A 97 8.51 -3.26 20.04
C ASN A 97 9.94 -2.74 19.76
N VAL A 98 10.56 -3.30 18.73
CA VAL A 98 11.92 -2.99 18.28
C VAL A 98 11.94 -2.76 16.77
N ALA A 99 13.01 -2.14 16.25
CA ALA A 99 13.13 -1.84 14.82
C ALA A 99 13.20 -3.10 13.92
N ALA A 100 13.75 -4.21 14.43
CA ALA A 100 13.93 -5.45 13.67
C ALA A 100 13.49 -6.68 14.49
N PRO A 101 12.17 -6.90 14.67
CA PRO A 101 11.66 -7.93 15.59
C PRO A 101 11.99 -9.36 15.14
N VAL A 102 12.01 -9.63 13.83
CA VAL A 102 12.41 -10.94 13.29
C VAL A 102 13.88 -11.24 13.58
N ALA A 103 14.75 -10.24 13.50
CA ALA A 103 16.17 -10.38 13.84
C ALA A 103 16.35 -10.62 15.34
N LEU A 104 15.65 -9.85 16.19
CA LEU A 104 15.66 -10.03 17.64
C LEU A 104 15.29 -11.47 18.02
N ALA A 105 14.23 -12.02 17.39
CA ALA A 105 13.80 -13.39 17.65
C ALA A 105 14.87 -14.43 17.28
N LEU A 106 15.63 -14.23 16.20
CA LEU A 106 16.74 -15.12 15.84
C LEU A 106 17.94 -14.96 16.79
N ASP A 107 18.26 -13.73 17.16
CA ASP A 107 19.42 -13.41 18.01
C ASP A 107 19.22 -13.90 19.47
N LYS A 108 17.97 -14.12 19.92
CA LYS A 108 17.64 -14.64 21.25
C LYS A 108 17.96 -16.13 21.42
N TYR A 109 18.07 -16.89 20.32
CA TYR A 109 18.34 -18.34 20.36
C TYR A 109 19.71 -18.66 19.75
N PRO A 110 20.68 -19.15 20.54
CA PRO A 110 22.04 -19.43 20.06
C PRO A 110 22.09 -20.39 18.87
N GLY A 111 21.18 -21.37 18.81
CA GLY A 111 21.09 -22.34 17.71
C GLY A 111 20.66 -21.74 16.36
N LEU A 112 20.15 -20.49 16.35
CA LEU A 112 19.66 -19.79 15.16
C LEU A 112 20.56 -18.62 14.73
N HIS A 113 21.67 -18.35 15.43
CA HIS A 113 22.56 -17.22 15.10
C HIS A 113 23.11 -17.27 13.67
N TRP A 114 23.41 -18.48 13.17
CA TRP A 114 23.85 -18.68 11.78
C TRP A 114 22.79 -18.23 10.75
N LEU A 115 21.50 -18.30 11.11
CA LEU A 115 20.38 -17.89 10.26
C LEU A 115 20.17 -16.37 10.27
N GLY A 116 20.67 -15.68 11.29
CA GLY A 116 20.54 -14.23 11.44
C GLY A 116 21.10 -13.46 10.26
N ILE A 117 22.31 -13.80 9.78
CA ILE A 117 22.97 -13.10 8.66
C ILE A 117 22.17 -13.25 7.35
N PRO A 118 21.82 -14.47 6.88
CA PRO A 118 21.01 -14.64 5.67
C PRO A 118 19.66 -13.93 5.72
N VAL A 119 18.97 -13.97 6.87
CA VAL A 119 17.65 -13.34 7.03
C VAL A 119 17.77 -11.81 7.01
N LYS A 120 18.76 -11.24 7.70
CA LYS A 120 19.03 -9.80 7.69
C LYS A 120 19.39 -9.30 6.27
N LEU A 121 20.26 -10.02 5.56
CA LEU A 121 20.61 -9.69 4.16
C LEU A 121 19.40 -9.81 3.23
N GLY A 122 18.60 -10.87 3.37
CA GLY A 122 17.37 -11.06 2.60
C GLY A 122 16.35 -9.95 2.86
N ALA A 123 16.22 -9.48 4.10
CA ALA A 123 15.35 -8.36 4.45
C ALA A 123 15.81 -7.06 3.79
N VAL A 124 17.11 -6.75 3.81
CA VAL A 124 17.66 -5.55 3.15
C VAL A 124 17.45 -5.61 1.63
N ALA A 125 17.73 -6.75 1.00
CA ALA A 125 17.51 -6.94 -0.43
C ALA A 125 16.01 -6.82 -0.80
N GLY A 126 15.13 -7.41 0.00
CA GLY A 126 13.68 -7.35 -0.18
C GLY A 126 13.12 -5.94 -0.04
N MET A 127 13.51 -5.21 1.02
CA MET A 127 13.08 -3.82 1.23
C MET A 127 13.57 -2.90 0.10
N THR A 128 14.81 -3.08 -0.35
CA THR A 128 15.36 -2.31 -1.48
C THR A 128 14.57 -2.55 -2.75
N SER A 129 14.17 -3.80 -3.02
CA SER A 129 13.29 -4.14 -4.15
C SER A 129 11.94 -3.43 -4.06
N VAL A 130 11.29 -3.45 -2.90
CA VAL A 130 10.01 -2.75 -2.70
C VAL A 130 10.16 -1.24 -2.89
N MET A 131 11.22 -0.63 -2.36
CA MET A 131 11.50 0.80 -2.55
C MET A 131 11.63 1.17 -4.04
N LEU A 132 12.33 0.35 -4.84
CA LEU A 132 12.46 0.55 -6.28
C LEU A 132 11.10 0.47 -6.99
N VAL A 133 10.31 -0.57 -6.70
CA VAL A 133 8.99 -0.77 -7.31
C VAL A 133 8.06 0.41 -7.00
N MET A 134 8.01 0.86 -5.75
CA MET A 134 7.16 1.98 -5.33
C MET A 134 7.59 3.31 -5.97
N THR A 135 8.90 3.54 -6.09
CA THR A 135 9.43 4.76 -6.74
C THR A 135 9.08 4.79 -8.23
N ILE A 136 9.17 3.65 -8.92
CA ILE A 136 8.78 3.51 -10.34
C ILE A 136 7.27 3.72 -10.50
N ALA A 137 6.45 3.08 -9.66
CA ALA A 137 5.00 3.21 -9.71
C ALA A 137 4.55 4.67 -9.53
N GLN A 138 5.12 5.37 -8.55
CA GLN A 138 4.80 6.78 -8.30
C GLN A 138 5.18 7.68 -9.49
N ALA A 139 6.36 7.47 -10.09
CA ALA A 139 6.78 8.23 -11.27
C ALA A 139 5.85 8.01 -12.48
N ARG A 140 5.34 6.78 -12.67
CA ARG A 140 4.35 6.45 -13.72
C ARG A 140 3.00 7.13 -13.47
N ILE A 141 2.55 7.21 -12.22
CA ILE A 141 1.32 7.92 -11.84
C ILE A 141 1.46 9.43 -12.14
N PHE A 142 2.57 10.05 -11.77
CA PHE A 142 2.83 11.46 -12.07
C PHE A 142 2.90 11.73 -13.59
N PHE A 143 3.51 10.84 -14.35
CA PHE A 143 3.54 10.92 -15.81
C PHE A 143 2.13 10.87 -16.41
N ALA A 144 1.27 9.95 -15.96
CA ALA A 144 -0.11 9.85 -16.42
C ALA A 144 -0.93 11.11 -16.07
N MET A 145 -0.84 11.61 -14.83
CA MET A 145 -1.52 12.84 -14.42
C MET A 145 -1.04 14.08 -15.18
N ALA A 146 0.25 14.18 -15.49
CA ALA A 146 0.79 15.25 -16.31
C ALA A 146 0.29 15.18 -17.76
N ARG A 147 0.14 13.98 -18.32
CA ARG A 147 -0.44 13.76 -19.65
C ARG A 147 -1.93 14.14 -19.71
N ASP A 148 -2.65 13.99 -18.60
CA ASP A 148 -4.04 14.41 -18.47
C ASP A 148 -4.19 15.92 -18.18
N GLY A 149 -3.07 16.64 -18.01
CA GLY A 149 -3.02 18.08 -17.74
C GLY A 149 -3.27 18.45 -16.27
N LEU A 150 -3.33 17.46 -15.38
CA LEU A 150 -3.57 17.66 -13.94
C LEU A 150 -2.31 18.10 -13.17
N LEU A 151 -1.13 17.84 -13.74
CA LEU A 151 0.16 18.27 -13.22
C LEU A 151 0.94 19.09 -14.26
N PRO A 152 1.95 19.87 -13.83
CA PRO A 152 2.85 20.56 -14.74
C PRO A 152 3.47 19.66 -15.81
N SER A 153 3.58 20.17 -17.04
CA SER A 153 4.04 19.41 -18.22
C SER A 153 5.46 18.84 -18.09
N TRP A 154 6.28 19.37 -17.18
CA TRP A 154 7.61 18.84 -16.90
C TRP A 154 7.62 17.46 -16.23
N PHE A 155 6.56 17.07 -15.51
CA PHE A 155 6.38 15.69 -15.03
C PHE A 155 6.07 14.70 -16.17
N GLY A 156 5.57 15.22 -17.30
CA GLY A 156 5.30 14.45 -18.51
C GLY A 156 6.52 14.29 -19.44
N ARG A 157 7.68 14.87 -19.13
CA ARG A 157 8.87 14.76 -19.98
C ARG A 157 9.56 13.41 -19.79
N VAL A 158 9.83 12.73 -20.89
CA VAL A 158 10.51 11.44 -20.91
C VAL A 158 11.99 11.64 -21.27
N HIS A 159 12.89 10.90 -20.63
CA HIS A 159 14.32 10.98 -20.92
C HIS A 159 14.64 10.48 -22.35
N PRO A 160 15.38 11.24 -23.19
CA PRO A 160 15.60 10.90 -24.61
C PRO A 160 16.24 9.52 -24.83
N ARG A 161 17.19 9.14 -23.96
CA ARG A 161 17.94 7.88 -24.06
C ARG A 161 17.26 6.69 -23.39
N PHE A 162 16.59 6.90 -22.25
CA PHE A 162 16.08 5.83 -21.39
C PHE A 162 14.58 5.62 -21.52
N ARG A 163 13.88 6.56 -22.17
CA ARG A 163 12.42 6.53 -22.35
C ARG A 163 11.65 6.38 -21.02
N THR A 164 12.19 6.95 -19.93
CA THR A 164 11.60 6.95 -18.59
C THR A 164 11.31 8.37 -18.08
N PRO A 165 10.30 8.55 -17.20
CA PRO A 165 9.95 9.84 -16.60
C PRO A 165 10.98 10.26 -15.52
N SER A 166 12.20 10.57 -15.95
CA SER A 166 13.36 10.82 -15.07
C SER A 166 13.13 11.92 -14.03
N THR A 167 12.47 13.02 -14.41
CA THR A 167 12.16 14.12 -13.48
C THR A 167 11.24 13.67 -12.36
N GLY A 168 10.22 12.86 -12.70
CA GLY A 168 9.31 12.27 -11.72
C GLY A 168 10.07 11.40 -10.73
N THR A 169 10.94 10.51 -11.22
CA THR A 169 11.74 9.62 -10.39
C THR A 169 12.69 10.35 -9.44
N VAL A 170 13.38 11.39 -9.91
CA VAL A 170 14.31 12.16 -9.07
C VAL A 170 13.56 12.94 -8.00
N VAL A 171 12.48 13.62 -8.37
CA VAL A 171 11.67 14.39 -7.42
C VAL A 171 11.08 13.47 -6.36
N THR A 172 10.44 12.37 -6.76
CA THR A 172 9.85 11.43 -5.79
C THR A 172 10.90 10.80 -4.90
N GLY A 173 12.06 10.41 -5.45
CA GLY A 173 13.17 9.84 -4.70
C GLY A 173 13.75 10.80 -3.66
N VAL A 174 13.98 12.07 -4.02
CA VAL A 174 14.48 13.10 -3.10
C VAL A 174 13.47 13.37 -1.99
N PHE A 175 12.19 13.54 -2.32
CA PHE A 175 11.15 13.73 -1.31
C PHE A 175 10.98 12.51 -0.41
N ALA A 176 11.03 11.30 -0.95
CA ALA A 176 10.97 10.06 -0.17
C ALA A 176 12.18 9.94 0.77
N ALA A 177 13.38 10.31 0.33
CA ALA A 177 14.58 10.32 1.17
C ALA A 177 14.48 11.34 2.31
N LEU A 178 13.99 12.55 2.02
CA LEU A 178 13.77 13.58 3.04
C LEU A 178 12.71 13.15 4.06
N ILE A 179 11.57 12.68 3.61
CA ILE A 179 10.47 12.26 4.49
C ILE A 179 10.89 11.03 5.31
N GLY A 180 11.53 10.05 4.68
CA GLY A 180 12.02 8.85 5.36
C GLY A 180 13.15 9.11 6.35
N GLY A 181 13.95 10.17 6.15
CA GLY A 181 15.02 10.56 7.08
C GLY A 181 14.54 11.39 8.27
N VAL A 182 13.43 12.12 8.14
CA VAL A 182 12.94 13.05 9.18
C VAL A 182 11.80 12.46 10.01
N PHE A 183 10.92 11.66 9.41
CA PHE A 183 9.70 11.19 10.07
C PHE A 183 9.81 9.74 10.57
N PRO A 184 9.27 9.43 11.77
CA PRO A 184 9.30 8.07 12.29
C PRO A 184 8.38 7.14 11.48
N VAL A 185 8.81 5.89 11.31
CA VAL A 185 8.12 4.87 10.49
C VAL A 185 6.67 4.64 10.92
N GLY A 186 6.36 4.72 12.22
CA GLY A 186 5.00 4.56 12.72
C GLY A 186 4.04 5.60 12.14
N ILE A 187 4.45 6.88 12.15
CA ILE A 187 3.66 7.97 11.59
C ILE A 187 3.46 7.80 10.09
N LEU A 188 4.52 7.41 9.37
CA LEU A 188 4.45 7.14 7.94
C LEU A 188 3.52 5.97 7.62
N GLY A 189 3.56 4.90 8.41
CA GLY A 189 2.66 3.76 8.30
C GLY A 189 1.19 4.17 8.44
N HIS A 190 0.86 4.97 9.46
CA HIS A 190 -0.51 5.49 9.64
C HIS A 190 -0.97 6.34 8.45
N LEU A 191 -0.11 7.23 7.95
CA LEU A 191 -0.40 8.10 6.80
C LEU A 191 -0.65 7.31 5.52
N VAL A 192 0.19 6.31 5.25
CA VAL A 192 0.04 5.46 4.06
C VAL A 192 -1.22 4.60 4.19
N SER A 193 -1.45 3.95 5.34
CA SER A 193 -2.63 3.11 5.55
C SER A 193 -3.93 3.88 5.37
N ILE A 194 -4.09 5.08 5.96
CA ILE A 194 -5.36 5.83 5.81
C ILE A 194 -5.62 6.21 4.36
N GLY A 195 -4.58 6.62 3.63
CA GLY A 195 -4.70 7.04 2.23
C GLY A 195 -5.09 5.88 1.33
N THR A 196 -4.44 4.72 1.51
CA THR A 196 -4.76 3.52 0.72
C THR A 196 -6.11 2.92 1.08
N LEU A 197 -6.49 2.90 2.37
CA LEU A 197 -7.84 2.50 2.80
C LEU A 197 -8.91 3.40 2.15
N ALA A 198 -8.73 4.72 2.15
CA ALA A 198 -9.63 5.66 1.50
C ALA A 198 -9.72 5.42 -0.02
N ALA A 199 -8.58 5.14 -0.67
CA ALA A 199 -8.56 4.76 -2.08
C ALA A 199 -9.33 3.46 -2.34
N PHE A 200 -9.21 2.45 -1.47
CA PHE A 200 -9.92 1.18 -1.62
C PHE A 200 -11.42 1.31 -1.38
N VAL A 201 -11.85 2.11 -0.40
CA VAL A 201 -13.27 2.47 -0.24
C VAL A 201 -13.79 3.10 -1.53
N THR A 202 -13.03 4.04 -2.12
CA THR A 202 -13.39 4.71 -3.37
C THR A 202 -13.46 3.74 -4.54
N VAL A 203 -12.52 2.80 -4.67
CA VAL A 203 -12.52 1.77 -5.72
C VAL A 203 -13.72 0.83 -5.55
N CYS A 204 -14.01 0.37 -4.33
CA CYS A 204 -15.17 -0.48 -4.05
C CYS A 204 -16.48 0.20 -4.45
N LEU A 205 -16.67 1.46 -4.06
CA LEU A 205 -17.83 2.25 -4.45
C LEU A 205 -17.85 2.51 -5.96
N GLY A 206 -16.71 2.82 -6.56
CA GLY A 206 -16.56 3.05 -8.00
C GLY A 206 -16.97 1.85 -8.84
N VAL A 207 -16.65 0.62 -8.41
CA VAL A 207 -17.09 -0.61 -9.09
C VAL A 207 -18.62 -0.78 -9.04
N LEU A 208 -19.26 -0.40 -7.93
CA LEU A 208 -20.72 -0.43 -7.80
C LEU A 208 -21.37 0.64 -8.69
N VAL A 209 -20.84 1.86 -8.71
CA VAL A 209 -21.32 2.94 -9.58
C VAL A 209 -21.18 2.54 -11.05
N LEU A 210 -20.00 2.05 -11.46
CA LEU A 210 -19.75 1.61 -12.83
C LEU A 210 -20.69 0.46 -13.25
N ARG A 211 -21.12 -0.38 -12.30
CA ARG A 211 -22.09 -1.45 -12.53
C ARG A 211 -23.47 -0.92 -12.90
N VAL A 212 -23.86 0.23 -12.37
CA VAL A 212 -25.17 0.87 -12.64
C VAL A 212 -25.09 1.81 -13.85
N THR A 213 -24.03 2.61 -13.96
CA THR A 213 -23.93 3.66 -14.98
C THR A 213 -23.49 3.18 -16.36
N ARG A 214 -22.68 2.11 -16.43
CA ARG A 214 -22.16 1.54 -17.69
C ARG A 214 -22.20 0.00 -17.68
N PRO A 215 -23.40 -0.60 -17.66
CA PRO A 215 -23.57 -2.06 -17.59
C PRO A 215 -23.02 -2.79 -18.83
N GLU A 216 -23.00 -2.14 -20.00
CA GLU A 216 -22.64 -2.69 -21.31
C GLU A 216 -21.15 -2.93 -21.53
N LEU A 217 -20.28 -2.37 -20.68
CA LEU A 217 -18.83 -2.50 -20.86
C LEU A 217 -18.37 -3.96 -20.76
N PRO A 218 -17.51 -4.44 -21.68
CA PRO A 218 -16.94 -5.77 -21.61
C PRO A 218 -16.04 -5.87 -20.37
N ARG A 219 -16.28 -6.89 -19.54
CA ARG A 219 -15.58 -7.12 -18.26
C ARG A 219 -14.88 -8.47 -18.30
N PRO A 220 -13.59 -8.52 -18.66
CA PRO A 220 -12.86 -9.77 -18.76
C PRO A 220 -12.72 -10.50 -17.42
N PHE A 221 -12.62 -9.74 -16.32
CA PHE A 221 -12.74 -10.24 -14.96
C PHE A 221 -13.97 -9.65 -14.28
N ARG A 222 -14.69 -10.47 -13.51
CA ARG A 222 -15.85 -10.07 -12.72
C ARG A 222 -15.64 -10.51 -11.28
N ALA A 223 -15.66 -9.56 -10.35
CA ALA A 223 -15.66 -9.88 -8.93
C ALA A 223 -16.85 -10.80 -8.60
N PRO A 224 -16.63 -11.90 -7.84
CA PRO A 224 -17.73 -12.77 -7.40
C PRO A 224 -18.67 -11.96 -6.51
N ALA A 225 -19.99 -12.17 -6.67
CA ALA A 225 -21.03 -11.47 -5.91
C ALA A 225 -20.72 -9.97 -5.67
N PRO A 226 -20.62 -9.15 -6.72
CA PRO A 226 -20.01 -7.81 -6.67
C PRO A 226 -20.67 -6.86 -5.69
N TRP A 227 -21.98 -6.95 -5.51
CA TRP A 227 -22.71 -6.18 -4.50
C TRP A 227 -22.22 -6.54 -3.10
N PHE A 228 -22.11 -7.83 -2.80
CA PHE A 228 -21.60 -8.29 -1.52
C PHE A 228 -20.13 -7.93 -1.33
N THR A 229 -19.26 -8.26 -2.29
CA THR A 229 -17.81 -8.06 -2.15
C THR A 229 -17.40 -6.60 -2.08
N CYS A 230 -18.01 -5.72 -2.88
CA CYS A 230 -17.67 -4.30 -2.87
C CYS A 230 -18.25 -3.59 -1.63
N ILE A 231 -19.48 -3.93 -1.20
CA ILE A 231 -20.05 -3.37 0.04
C ILE A 231 -19.25 -3.85 1.24
N ALA A 232 -18.97 -5.16 1.35
CA ALA A 232 -18.17 -5.70 2.44
C ALA A 232 -16.75 -5.09 2.45
N GLY A 233 -16.11 -4.95 1.29
CA GLY A 233 -14.80 -4.31 1.15
C GLY A 233 -14.82 -2.86 1.62
N ALA A 234 -15.80 -2.06 1.20
CA ALA A 234 -15.96 -0.67 1.63
C ALA A 234 -16.24 -0.58 3.14
N LEU A 235 -17.06 -1.46 3.70
CA LEU A 235 -17.36 -1.50 5.13
C LEU A 235 -16.14 -1.89 5.96
N VAL A 236 -15.39 -2.91 5.56
CA VAL A 236 -14.18 -3.35 6.27
C VAL A 236 -13.10 -2.28 6.19
N CYS A 237 -12.83 -1.73 5.00
CA CYS A 237 -11.85 -0.66 4.86
C CYS A 237 -12.27 0.59 5.63
N GLY A 238 -13.55 0.95 5.61
CA GLY A 238 -14.10 2.06 6.39
C GLY A 238 -14.01 1.82 7.89
N ALA A 239 -14.32 0.61 8.37
CA ALA A 239 -14.19 0.26 9.78
C ALA A 239 -12.74 0.30 10.27
N MET A 240 -11.78 -0.16 9.45
CA MET A 240 -10.35 -0.01 9.73
C MET A 240 -9.96 1.46 9.70
N MET A 241 -10.46 2.25 8.76
CA MET A 241 -10.18 3.69 8.68
C MET A 241 -10.67 4.45 9.94
N LEU A 242 -11.82 4.06 10.48
CA LEU A 242 -12.36 4.60 11.74
C LEU A 242 -11.58 4.13 12.98
N SER A 243 -10.85 3.01 12.91
CA SER A 243 -10.02 2.54 14.01
C SER A 243 -8.67 3.27 14.10
N LEU A 244 -8.26 4.01 13.06
CA LEU A 244 -7.09 4.89 13.12
C LEU A 244 -7.40 6.17 13.90
N GLY A 245 -6.42 6.65 14.67
CA GLY A 245 -6.57 7.83 15.52
C GLY A 245 -6.91 9.12 14.76
N ALA A 246 -7.54 10.07 15.46
CA ALA A 246 -8.04 11.33 14.90
C ALA A 246 -6.97 12.17 14.17
N ASP A 247 -5.72 12.12 14.63
CA ASP A 247 -4.59 12.78 13.96
C ASP A 247 -4.43 12.35 12.51
N THR A 248 -4.72 11.07 12.23
CA THR A 248 -4.60 10.49 10.89
C THR A 248 -5.66 11.05 9.94
N TRP A 249 -6.88 11.24 10.46
CA TRP A 249 -7.98 11.85 9.73
C TRP A 249 -7.72 13.30 9.37
N TRP A 250 -7.20 14.09 10.32
CA TRP A 250 -6.83 15.48 10.06
C TRP A 250 -5.80 15.58 8.93
N ARG A 251 -4.78 14.72 8.94
CA ARG A 251 -3.75 14.66 7.88
C ARG A 251 -4.36 14.33 6.52
N LEU A 252 -5.29 13.36 6.46
CA LEU A 252 -5.99 13.03 5.22
C LEU A 252 -6.79 14.22 4.70
N VAL A 253 -7.59 14.87 5.56
CA VAL A 253 -8.43 16.02 5.18
C VAL A 253 -7.57 17.17 4.67
N VAL A 254 -6.50 17.51 5.38
CA VAL A 254 -5.56 18.57 4.96
C VAL A 254 -4.92 18.23 3.62
N TRP A 255 -4.45 17.00 3.44
CA TRP A 255 -3.82 16.58 2.17
C TRP A 255 -4.80 16.58 1.00
N THR A 256 -6.02 16.09 1.21
CA THR A 256 -7.09 16.14 0.20
C THR A 256 -7.48 17.57 -0.12
N ALA A 257 -7.57 18.46 0.88
CA ALA A 257 -7.84 19.88 0.65
C ALA A 257 -6.76 20.54 -0.19
N VAL A 258 -5.47 20.27 0.10
CA VAL A 258 -4.35 20.74 -0.74
C VAL A 258 -4.47 20.21 -2.17
N GLY A 259 -4.79 18.93 -2.35
CA GLY A 259 -5.02 18.34 -3.68
C GLY A 259 -6.17 19.01 -4.44
N VAL A 260 -7.28 19.29 -3.76
CA VAL A 260 -8.44 19.99 -4.33
C VAL A 260 -8.08 21.43 -4.70
N LEU A 261 -7.29 22.13 -3.88
CA LEU A 261 -6.81 23.48 -4.20
C LEU A 261 -5.91 23.46 -5.45
N ILE A 262 -4.95 22.53 -5.52
CA ILE A 262 -4.11 22.35 -6.72
C ILE A 262 -4.99 22.08 -7.95
N TYR A 263 -6.00 21.22 -7.81
CA TYR A 263 -6.95 20.95 -8.89
C TYR A 263 -7.73 22.22 -9.28
N ALA A 264 -8.28 22.97 -8.33
CA ALA A 264 -9.08 24.16 -8.61
C ALA A 264 -8.26 25.28 -9.30
N PHE A 265 -7.03 25.53 -8.84
CA PHE A 265 -6.19 26.60 -9.36
C PHE A 265 -5.42 26.22 -10.63
N TYR A 266 -4.97 24.97 -10.75
CA TYR A 266 -4.14 24.52 -11.87
C TYR A 266 -4.88 23.50 -12.75
N GLY A 267 -5.30 22.37 -12.17
CA GLY A 267 -5.84 21.23 -12.92
C GLY A 267 -7.12 21.56 -13.73
N TYR A 268 -8.01 22.39 -13.18
CA TYR A 268 -9.28 22.77 -13.80
C TYR A 268 -9.10 23.62 -15.08
N HIS A 269 -8.01 24.39 -15.14
CA HIS A 269 -7.68 25.21 -16.31
C HIS A 269 -6.88 24.44 -17.37
N HIS A 270 -6.15 23.38 -16.99
CA HIS A 270 -5.22 22.67 -17.87
C HIS A 270 -5.68 21.25 -18.26
N SER A 271 -6.83 20.77 -17.75
CA SER A 271 -7.30 19.41 -18.04
C SER A 271 -7.68 19.20 -19.51
N CYS A 272 -7.10 18.17 -20.12
CA CYS A 272 -7.36 17.77 -21.51
C CYS A 272 -8.82 17.39 -21.77
N LEU A 273 -9.53 16.87 -20.76
CA LEU A 273 -10.96 16.50 -20.85
C LEU A 273 -11.85 17.72 -21.13
N ARG A 274 -11.50 18.89 -20.56
CA ARG A 274 -12.19 20.15 -20.83
C ARG A 274 -11.86 20.70 -22.22
N SER A 275 -10.59 20.64 -22.64
CA SER A 275 -10.18 21.05 -23.99
C SER A 275 -10.88 20.22 -25.07
N ALA A 276 -11.01 18.91 -24.86
CA ALA A 276 -11.74 18.02 -25.74
C ALA A 276 -13.26 18.29 -25.74
N ALA A 277 -13.86 18.60 -24.58
CA ALA A 277 -15.27 18.97 -24.49
C ALA A 277 -15.58 20.35 -25.11
N ASN A 278 -14.61 21.27 -25.12
CA ASN A 278 -14.74 22.62 -25.67
C ASN A 278 -14.28 22.73 -27.14
N GLY A 279 -13.96 21.61 -27.81
CA GLY A 279 -13.55 21.61 -29.23
C GLY A 279 -12.18 22.23 -29.51
N ALA A 280 -11.35 22.47 -28.49
CA ALA A 280 -10.00 22.97 -28.68
C ALA A 280 -9.09 21.85 -29.20
N ALA A 281 -8.30 22.13 -30.25
CA ALA A 281 -7.35 21.18 -30.82
C ALA A 281 -6.48 20.58 -29.69
N PRO A 282 -6.27 19.25 -29.67
CA PRO A 282 -5.53 18.61 -28.59
C PRO A 282 -4.14 19.24 -28.51
N SER A 283 -3.84 19.88 -27.38
CA SER A 283 -2.50 20.41 -27.11
C SER A 283 -1.49 19.29 -27.37
N ALA A 284 -0.53 19.56 -28.25
CA ALA A 284 0.40 18.57 -28.77
C ALA A 284 0.89 17.65 -27.63
N ARG A 285 0.61 16.35 -27.77
CA ARG A 285 1.07 15.35 -26.81
C ARG A 285 2.58 15.53 -26.65
N PRO A 286 3.11 15.79 -25.45
CA PRO A 286 4.55 15.79 -25.27
C PRO A 286 5.06 14.40 -25.69
N ALA A 287 6.01 14.40 -26.64
CA ALA A 287 6.64 13.20 -27.18
C ALA A 287 7.44 12.45 -26.10
#